data_AF-A0A1B0GN62-F1
#
_entry.id   AF-A0A1B0GN62-F1
#
_cell.length_a   1.000
_cell.length_b   1.000
_cell.length_c   1.000
_cell.angle_alpha   90.00
_cell.angle_beta   90.00
_cell.angle_gamma   90.00
#
_symmetry.space_group_name_H-M   'P 1'
#
loop_
_entity.id
_entity.type
_entity.pdbx_description
1 polymer ?
#
loop_
_entity_poly.entity_id
_entity_poly.type
_entity_poly.pdbx_seq_one_letter_code
_entity_poly.pdbx_strand_id
1 'polypeptide(L)'
;MVDNSELTTISELTPHAIYTVRVQAFTSMGPGPMSNPVQVKTQQGVPSQPSNFRAIDIGETVVTLSWSKPLHSGENIVHYELYWNDTYANEQHHK
;
A
#
# COMPACT_ATOMS: atom_id res chain seq x y z
N MET A 1 -26.93 -27.51 15.69
CA MET A 1 -25.96 -27.77 14.62
C MET A 1 -24.71 -27.00 14.99
N VAL A 2 -23.60 -27.69 15.22
CA VAL A 2 -22.34 -27.02 15.61
C VAL A 2 -21.70 -26.52 14.32
N ASP A 3 -21.52 -25.20 14.21
CA ASP A 3 -20.77 -24.61 13.13
C ASP A 3 -19.29 -24.93 13.36
N ASN A 4 -18.71 -25.75 12.49
CA ASN A 4 -17.36 -26.30 12.63
C ASN A 4 -16.34 -25.53 11.76
N SER A 5 -16.58 -24.24 11.56
CA SER A 5 -15.75 -23.36 10.75
C SER A 5 -14.46 -22.96 11.48
N GLU A 6 -13.31 -23.14 10.83
CA GLU A 6 -12.06 -22.51 11.24
C GLU A 6 -11.81 -21.25 10.40
N LEU A 7 -11.38 -20.17 11.05
CA LEU A 7 -11.06 -18.89 10.42
C LEU A 7 -9.62 -18.50 10.69
N THR A 8 -8.94 -17.98 9.67
CA THR A 8 -7.59 -17.42 9.80
C THR A 8 -7.43 -16.21 8.88
N THR A 9 -6.39 -15.42 9.11
CA THR A 9 -6.05 -14.24 8.31
C THR A 9 -4.65 -14.41 7.74
N ILE A 10 -4.49 -14.13 6.44
CA ILE A 10 -3.18 -14.07 5.78
C ILE A 10 -2.79 -12.59 5.69
N SER A 11 -1.69 -12.23 6.38
CA SER A 11 -1.15 -10.87 6.40
C SER A 11 0.01 -10.70 5.42
N GLU A 12 0.47 -9.46 5.24
CA GLU A 12 1.67 -9.12 4.44
C GLU A 12 1.61 -9.52 2.95
N LEU A 13 0.40 -9.63 2.41
CA LEU A 13 0.20 -9.81 0.98
C LEU A 13 0.52 -8.51 0.21
N THR A 14 1.11 -8.66 -0.96
CA THR A 14 1.36 -7.58 -1.91
C THR A 14 0.02 -6.94 -2.31
N PRO A 15 -0.14 -5.62 -2.20
CA PRO A 15 -1.33 -4.92 -2.68
C PRO A 15 -1.53 -5.06 -4.18
N HIS A 16 -2.78 -4.99 -4.63
CA HIS A 16 -3.16 -5.10 -6.05
C HIS A 16 -2.69 -6.39 -6.76
N ALA A 17 -2.45 -7.47 -6.02
CA ALA A 17 -2.00 -8.75 -6.56
C ALA A 17 -3.10 -9.82 -6.45
N ILE A 18 -3.09 -10.78 -7.38
CA ILE A 18 -4.00 -11.93 -7.38
C ILE A 18 -3.30 -13.10 -6.68
N TYR A 19 -3.96 -13.64 -5.66
CA TYR A 19 -3.52 -14.82 -4.93
C TYR A 19 -4.45 -15.99 -5.19
N THR A 20 -3.88 -17.19 -5.33
CA THR A 20 -4.62 -18.46 -5.35
C THR A 20 -4.41 -19.15 -4.00
N VAL A 21 -5.49 -19.34 -3.24
CA VAL A 21 -5.46 -19.93 -1.90
C VAL A 21 -6.12 -21.31 -1.92
N ARG A 22 -5.50 -22.28 -1.26
CA ARG A 22 -6.02 -23.65 -1.06
C ARG A 22 -5.73 -24.09 0.37
N VAL A 23 -6.55 -24.98 0.90
CA VAL A 23 -6.32 -25.62 2.21
C VAL A 23 -6.09 -27.12 2.04
N GLN A 24 -5.25 -27.71 2.89
CA GLN A 24 -4.95 -29.14 2.93
C GLN A 24 -4.93 -29.62 4.37
N ALA A 25 -5.67 -30.69 4.66
CA ALA A 25 -5.68 -31.32 5.98
C ALA A 25 -4.54 -32.35 6.10
N PHE A 26 -3.98 -32.48 7.31
CA PHE A 26 -2.95 -33.48 7.63
C PHE A 26 -3.41 -34.34 8.80
N THR A 27 -3.11 -35.62 8.74
CA THR A 27 -3.26 -36.58 9.84
C THR A 27 -1.91 -37.24 10.15
N SER A 28 -1.84 -38.07 11.19
CA SER A 28 -0.65 -38.89 11.46
C SER A 28 -0.29 -39.84 10.33
N MET A 29 -1.25 -40.20 9.46
CA MET A 29 -1.02 -41.05 8.29
C MET A 29 -0.55 -40.26 7.06
N GLY A 30 -0.61 -38.92 7.10
CA GLY A 30 -0.16 -38.05 6.01
C GLY A 30 -1.19 -37.00 5.57
N PRO A 31 -0.91 -36.30 4.45
CA PRO A 31 -1.78 -35.27 3.88
C PRO A 31 -2.99 -35.84 3.13
N GLY A 32 -4.13 -35.16 3.25
CA GLY A 32 -5.28 -35.35 2.37
C GLY A 32 -5.16 -34.55 1.06
N PRO A 33 -6.18 -34.60 0.20
CA PRO A 33 -6.23 -33.78 -1.02
C PRO A 33 -6.36 -32.28 -0.68
N MET A 34 -5.85 -31.43 -1.57
CA MET A 34 -6.08 -29.98 -1.48
C MET A 34 -7.53 -29.64 -1.85
N SER A 35 -8.07 -28.60 -1.23
CA SER A 35 -9.37 -28.03 -1.60
C SER A 35 -9.40 -27.49 -3.04
N ASN A 36 -10.59 -27.15 -3.53
CA ASN A 36 -10.70 -26.27 -4.70
C ASN A 36 -10.01 -24.92 -4.43
N PRO A 37 -9.36 -24.31 -5.44
CA PRO A 37 -8.72 -23.02 -5.27
C PRO A 37 -9.74 -21.89 -5.15
N VAL A 38 -9.42 -20.92 -4.30
CA VAL A 38 -10.09 -19.62 -4.27
C VAL A 38 -9.10 -18.58 -4.78
N GLN A 39 -9.52 -17.78 -5.76
CA GLN A 39 -8.74 -16.63 -6.23
C GLN A 39 -9.23 -15.36 -5.56
N VAL A 40 -8.31 -14.60 -4.99
CA VAL A 40 -8.59 -13.32 -4.34
C VAL A 40 -7.66 -12.25 -4.88
N LYS A 41 -8.18 -11.05 -5.16
CA LYS A 41 -7.36 -9.89 -5.52
C LYS A 41 -7.28 -8.98 -4.30
N THR A 42 -6.08 -8.69 -3.83
CA THR A 42 -5.88 -7.72 -2.74
C THR A 42 -6.26 -6.31 -3.21
N GLN A 43 -6.78 -5.50 -2.29
CA GLN A 43 -7.12 -4.12 -2.59
C GLN A 43 -5.87 -3.28 -2.87
N GLN A 44 -6.07 -2.12 -3.49
CA GLN A 44 -5.01 -1.14 -3.66
C GLN A 44 -4.62 -0.60 -2.27
N GLY A 45 -3.34 -0.70 -1.92
CA GLY A 45 -2.81 -0.16 -0.67
C GLY A 45 -2.60 1.35 -0.75
N VAL A 46 -2.28 1.97 0.38
CA VAL A 46 -1.85 3.37 0.43
C VAL A 46 -0.60 3.56 -0.44
N PRO A 47 -0.51 4.64 -1.25
CA PRO A 47 0.69 4.91 -2.00
C PRO A 47 1.94 5.04 -1.11
N SER A 48 3.10 4.59 -1.59
CA SER A 48 4.37 4.92 -0.97
C SER A 48 4.64 6.43 -1.08
N GLN A 49 5.67 6.94 -0.38
CA GLN A 49 6.08 8.33 -0.54
C GLN A 49 6.52 8.64 -2.00
N PRO A 50 6.36 9.90 -2.46
CA PRO A 50 7.04 10.37 -3.66
C PRO A 50 8.57 10.23 -3.53
N SER A 51 9.25 10.07 -4.67
CA SER A 51 10.71 9.94 -4.72
C SER A 51 11.35 11.18 -5.35
N ASN A 52 12.66 11.37 -5.16
CA ASN A 52 13.44 12.46 -5.76
C ASN A 52 12.90 13.88 -5.48
N PHE A 53 12.27 14.11 -4.32
CA PHE A 53 11.74 15.41 -3.93
C PHE A 53 12.88 16.41 -3.69
N ARG A 54 12.91 17.50 -4.47
CA ARG A 54 13.95 18.52 -4.42
C ARG A 54 13.47 19.88 -4.92
N ALA A 55 14.11 20.95 -4.45
CA ALA A 55 14.05 22.24 -5.11
C ALA A 55 14.89 22.22 -6.39
N ILE A 56 14.35 22.78 -7.47
CA ILE A 56 15.04 22.91 -8.76
C ILE A 56 15.31 24.36 -9.14
N ASP A 57 14.63 25.32 -8.49
CA ASP A 57 14.90 26.75 -8.62
C ASP A 57 14.47 27.48 -7.33
N ILE A 58 15.22 28.50 -6.94
CA ILE A 58 15.05 29.23 -5.67
C ILE A 58 15.20 30.74 -5.94
N GLY A 59 14.10 31.47 -5.79
CA GLY A 59 14.06 32.92 -5.80
C GLY A 59 13.79 33.49 -4.40
N GLU A 60 13.71 34.82 -4.29
CA GLU A 60 13.50 35.50 -3.00
C GLU A 60 12.16 35.17 -2.34
N THR A 61 11.11 34.91 -3.13
CA THR A 61 9.74 34.65 -2.66
C THR A 61 9.10 33.42 -3.30
N VAL A 62 9.89 32.62 -4.03
CA VAL A 62 9.40 31.48 -4.80
C VAL A 62 10.39 30.32 -4.75
N VAL A 63 9.86 29.11 -4.63
CA VAL A 63 10.63 27.87 -4.77
C VAL A 63 9.91 26.97 -5.76
N THR A 64 10.64 26.49 -6.76
CA THR A 64 10.14 25.48 -7.70
C THR A 64 10.57 24.10 -7.23
N LEU A 65 9.62 23.19 -7.03
CA LEU A 65 9.84 21.84 -6.50
C LEU A 65 9.61 20.79 -7.59
N SER A 66 10.35 19.68 -7.51
CA SER A 66 10.25 18.53 -8.40
C SER A 66 10.27 17.23 -7.61
N TRP A 67 9.43 16.26 -7.99
CA TRP A 67 9.43 14.90 -7.47
C TRP A 67 9.00 13.89 -8.54
N SER A 68 9.19 12.61 -8.25
CA SER A 68 8.73 11.47 -9.05
C SER A 68 7.59 10.75 -8.33
N LYS A 69 6.70 10.11 -9.11
CA LYS A 69 5.58 9.34 -8.58
C LYS A 69 6.04 8.25 -7.59
N PRO A 70 5.21 7.87 -6.62
CA PRO A 70 5.47 6.73 -5.75
C PRO A 70 5.70 5.44 -6.54
N LEU A 71 6.72 4.68 -6.13
CA LEU A 71 7.04 3.37 -6.73
C LEU A 71 5.88 2.38 -6.56
N HIS A 72 5.20 2.44 -5.41
CA HIS A 72 4.01 1.65 -5.11
C HIS A 72 2.83 2.60 -4.93
N SER A 73 2.17 3.02 -6.01
CA SER A 73 1.02 3.93 -5.93
C SER A 73 -0.33 3.21 -6.05
N GLY A 74 -0.33 1.95 -6.48
CA GLY A 74 -1.40 1.46 -7.34
C GLY A 74 -1.59 2.39 -8.54
N GLU A 75 -2.36 2.02 -9.54
CA GLU A 75 -2.22 2.70 -10.84
C GLU A 75 -2.67 4.17 -10.88
N ASN A 76 -3.24 4.73 -9.80
CA ASN A 76 -3.83 6.07 -9.80
C ASN A 76 -3.49 6.90 -8.55
N ILE A 77 -2.52 7.81 -8.66
CA ILE A 77 -2.40 8.95 -7.72
C ILE A 77 -3.42 10.02 -8.12
N VAL A 78 -4.28 10.41 -7.18
CA VAL A 78 -5.34 11.41 -7.40
C VAL A 78 -4.83 12.85 -7.23
N HIS A 79 -4.04 13.10 -6.19
CA HIS A 79 -3.42 14.40 -5.93
C HIS A 79 -2.15 14.23 -5.08
N TYR A 80 -1.35 15.29 -4.99
CA TYR A 80 -0.28 15.45 -4.01
C TYR A 80 -0.62 16.64 -3.12
N GLU A 81 -0.22 16.57 -1.87
CA GLU A 81 -0.36 17.67 -0.90
C GLU A 81 1.03 18.05 -0.41
N LEU A 82 1.33 19.35 -0.43
CA LEU A 82 2.57 19.94 0.03
C LEU A 82 2.33 20.61 1.37
N TYR A 83 3.29 20.48 2.28
CA TYR A 83 3.29 21.12 3.59
C TYR A 83 4.58 21.91 3.74
N TRP A 84 4.48 23.17 4.17
CA TRP A 84 5.64 24.00 4.46
C TRP A 84 5.36 24.94 5.64
N ASN A 85 6.42 25.36 6.29
CA ASN A 85 6.37 26.30 7.39
C ASN A 85 7.47 27.36 7.23
N ASP A 86 7.18 28.58 7.67
CA ASP A 86 8.24 29.54 7.96
C ASP A 86 8.80 29.19 9.34
N THR A 87 10.04 28.72 9.35
CA THR A 87 10.77 28.33 10.57
C THR A 87 10.79 29.43 11.63
N TYR A 88 10.68 30.70 11.22
CA TYR A 88 10.70 31.85 12.12
C TYR A 88 9.30 32.42 12.40
N ALA A 89 8.36 32.35 11.46
CA ALA A 89 7.02 32.90 11.66
C ALA A 89 6.05 31.95 12.40
N ASN A 90 6.42 30.68 12.58
CA ASN A 90 5.58 29.65 13.23
C ASN A 90 4.22 29.45 12.52
N GLU A 91 4.14 29.82 11.24
CA GLU A 91 2.96 29.65 10.39
C GLU A 91 3.09 28.36 9.57
N GLN A 92 2.04 27.54 9.56
CA GLN A 92 1.96 26.31 8.77
C GLN A 92 1.05 26.52 7.56
N HIS A 93 1.52 26.11 6.39
CA HIS A 93 0.77 26.19 5.14
C HIS A 93 0.74 24.83 4.44
N HIS A 94 -0.31 24.60 3.65
CA HIS A 94 -0.44 23.43 2.79
C HIS A 94 -1.04 23.78 1.42
N LYS A 95 -0.81 22.95 0.41
CA LYS A 95 -1.31 23.13 -0.97
C LYS A 95 -1.46 21.80 -1.70
#